data_AF-A0A2E5XJK0-F1
#
_entry.id   AF-A0A2E5XJK0-F1
#
_cell.length_a   1.000
_cell.length_b   1.000
_cell.length_c   1.000
_cell.angle_alpha   90.00
_cell.angle_beta   90.00
_cell.angle_gamma   90.00
#
_symmetry.space_group_name_H-M   'P 1'
#
loop_
_entity.id
_entity.type
_entity.pdbx_description
1 polymer ?
#
loop_
_entity_poly.entity_id
_entity_poly.type
_entity_poly.pdbx_seq_one_letter_code
_entity_poly.pdbx_strand_id
1 'polypeptide(L)' 'MAGRFLRVSCKDCGNEATIFDRASTTVACPICGSTLAEPAGGLANLTGCTVVEVLN' A
#
# COMPACT_ATOMS: atom_id res chain seq x y z
N MET A 1 -0.43 -5.00 -19.11
CA MET A 1 0.51 -5.21 -18.00
C MET A 1 -0.31 -5.58 -16.77
N ALA A 2 -0.07 -6.75 -16.18
CA ALA A 2 -0.74 -7.14 -14.94
C ALA A 2 -0.25 -6.27 -13.78
N GLY A 3 -1.15 -5.94 -12.83
CA GLY A 3 -0.73 -5.36 -11.55
C GLY A 3 -0.09 -6.43 -10.66
N ARG A 4 0.64 -5.99 -9.64
CA ARG A 4 1.37 -6.84 -8.70
C ARG A 4 0.95 -6.53 -7.27
N PHE A 5 1.13 -7.50 -6.39
CA PHE A 5 0.92 -7.28 -4.97
C PHE A 5 2.22 -6.77 -4.35
N LEU A 6 2.11 -5.78 -3.49
CA LEU A 6 3.22 -5.20 -2.75
C LEU A 6 2.97 -5.47 -1.28
N ARG A 7 3.96 -6.03 -0.58
CA ARG A 7 3.96 -6.05 0.89
C ARG A 7 4.57 -4.76 1.36
N VAL A 8 3.81 -3.98 2.11
CA VAL A 8 4.22 -2.69 2.65
C VAL A 8 4.20 -2.73 4.17
N SER A 9 5.15 -2.05 4.80
CA SER A 9 5.17 -1.83 6.23
C SER A 9 4.78 -0.38 6.54
N CYS A 10 3.80 -0.21 7.42
CA CYS A 10 3.36 1.09 7.90
C CYS A 10 4.46 1.75 8.74
N LYS A 11 4.79 3.01 8.46
CA LYS A 11 5.84 3.74 9.18
C LYS A 11 5.41 4.15 10.60
N ASP A 12 4.11 4.27 10.85
CA ASP A 12 3.58 4.73 12.14
C ASP A 12 3.50 3.61 13.19
N CYS A 13 2.98 2.44 12.80
CA CYS A 13 2.74 1.33 13.72
C CYS A 13 3.58 0.08 13.44
N GLY A 14 4.39 0.06 12.38
CA GLY A 14 5.18 -1.10 11.97
C GLY A 14 4.37 -2.25 11.36
N ASN A 15 3.04 -2.11 11.25
CA ASN A 15 2.18 -3.16 10.72
C ASN A 15 2.49 -3.45 9.25
N GLU A 16 2.60 -4.71 8.91
CA GLU A 16 2.73 -5.17 7.54
C GLU A 16 1.35 -5.38 6.91
N ALA A 17 1.18 -4.89 5.69
CA ALA A 17 -0.04 -5.03 4.92
C ALA A 17 0.30 -5.35 3.47
N THR A 18 -0.52 -6.19 2.85
CA THR A 18 -0.42 -6.48 1.42
C THR A 18 -1.39 -5.57 0.67
N ILE A 19 -0.87 -4.79 -0.28
CA ILE A 19 -1.65 -3.86 -1.09
C ILE A 19 -1.45 -4.16 -2.57
N PHE A 20 -2.40 -3.72 -3.40
CA PHE A 20 -2.28 -3.82 -4.85
C PHE A 20 -1.65 -2.54 -5.41
N ASP A 21 -0.66 -2.67 -6.31
CA ASP A 21 0.05 -1.51 -6.88
C ASP A 21 -0.86 -0.56 -7.68
N ARG A 22 -2.05 -1.01 -8.09
CA ARG A 22 -3.07 -0.22 -8.79
C ARG A 22 -4.37 -0.13 -8.01
N ALA A 23 -4.28 0.09 -6.70
CA ALA A 23 -5.47 0.29 -5.87
C ALA A 23 -6.31 1.45 -6.40
N SER A 24 -7.59 1.19 -6.70
CA SER A 24 -8.57 2.22 -7.11
C SER A 24 -9.27 2.88 -5.93
N THR A 25 -8.94 2.48 -4.71
CA THR A 25 -9.47 3.01 -3.46
C THR A 25 -8.34 3.37 -2.51
N THR A 26 -8.62 4.28 -1.58
CA THR A 26 -7.68 4.62 -0.51
C THR A 26 -7.53 3.44 0.43
N VAL A 27 -6.29 2.99 0.62
CA VAL A 27 -5.97 1.88 1.52
C VAL A 27 -5.48 2.46 2.83
N ALA A 28 -6.26 2.30 3.89
CA ALA A 28 -5.87 2.67 5.25
C ALA A 28 -5.24 1.47 5.98
N CYS A 29 -4.37 1.76 6.94
CA CYS A 29 -3.82 0.75 7.83
C CYS A 29 -4.93 0.20 8.74
N PRO A 30 -5.10 -1.13 8.85
CA PRO A 30 -6.13 -1.70 9.72
C PRO A 30 -5.85 -1.49 11.22
N ILE A 31 -4.62 -1.12 11.61
CA ILE A 31 -4.23 -0.92 13.01
C ILE A 31 -4.34 0.55 13.40
N CYS A 32 -3.62 1.45 12.72
CA CYS A 32 -3.56 2.87 13.08
C CYS A 32 -4.52 3.77 12.29
N GLY A 33 -5.13 3.27 11.20
CA GLY A 33 -5.97 4.08 10.32
C GLY A 33 -5.21 5.03 9.39
N SER A 34 -3.87 5.08 9.45
CA SER A 34 -3.06 5.91 8.54
C SER A 34 -3.26 5.51 7.08
N THR A 35 -3.27 6.49 6.18
CA THR A 35 -3.33 6.24 4.73
C THR A 35 -2.03 5.61 4.25
N LEU A 36 -2.09 4.35 3.80
CA LEU A 36 -0.95 3.62 3.25
C LEU A 36 -0.78 3.87 1.75
N ALA A 37 -1.90 3.83 1.02
CA ALA A 37 -1.93 4.05 -0.43
C ALA A 37 -3.12 4.90 -0.86
N GLU A 38 -2.90 5.83 -1.78
CA GLU A 38 -3.94 6.66 -2.40
C GLU A 38 -4.13 6.26 -3.87
N PRO A 39 -5.38 6.17 -4.35
CA PRO A 39 -5.63 5.82 -5.73
C PRO A 39 -5.21 6.96 -6.64
N ALA A 40 -4.55 6.63 -7.75
CA ALA A 40 -4.22 7.56 -8.82
C ALA A 40 -4.63 6.94 -10.17
N GLY A 41 -4.59 7.73 -11.25
CA GLY A 41 -4.97 7.27 -12.60
C GLY A 41 -4.08 6.13 -13.18
N GLY A 42 -3.11 5.64 -12.42
CA GLY A 42 -2.19 4.58 -12.81
C GLY A 42 -1.77 3.72 -11.62
N LEU A 43 -0.54 3.91 -11.16
CA LEU A 43 -0.03 3.26 -9.94
C LEU A 43 -0.52 4.03 -8.72
N ALA A 44 -0.99 3.31 -7.70
CA ALA A 44 -1.36 3.89 -6.42
C ALA A 44 -0.15 4.57 -5.77
N ASN A 45 -0.40 5.72 -5.14
CA ASN A 45 0.65 6.54 -4.54
C ASN A 45 0.83 6.11 -3.07
N LEU A 46 2.07 5.81 -2.67
CA LEU A 46 2.38 5.31 -1.32
C LEU A 46 2.95 6.45 -0.45
N THR A 47 2.12 7.00 0.43
CA THR A 47 2.47 8.18 1.25
C THR A 47 2.85 7.82 2.69
N GLY A 48 2.26 6.77 3.28
CA GLY A 48 2.44 6.39 4.70
C GLY A 48 3.13 5.04 4.97
N CYS A 49 3.71 4.42 3.94
CA CYS A 49 4.28 3.08 4.07
C CYS A 49 5.61 2.92 3.31
N THR A 50 6.33 1.84 3.63
CA THR A 50 7.57 1.44 2.95
C THR A 50 7.37 0.08 2.32
N VAL A 51 7.76 -0.09 1.04
CA VAL A 51 7.68 -1.38 0.36
C VAL A 51 8.74 -2.32 0.93
N VAL A 52 8.31 -3.45 1.45
CA VAL A 52 9.18 -4.51 2.00
C VAL A 52 9.55 -5.50 0.91
N GLU A 53 8.54 -6.01 0.19
CA GLU A 53 8.72 -6.97 -0.87
C GLU A 53 7.65 -6.84 -1.95
N VAL A 54 7.99 -7.31 -3.15
CA VAL A 54 7.06 -7.42 -4.28
C VAL A 54 6.66 -8.88 -4.39
N LEU A 55 5.37 -9.15 -4.18
CA LEU A 55 4.77 -10.46 -4.32
C LEU A 55 4.39 -10.64 -5.79
N ASN A 56 5.11 -11.53 -6.47
CA ASN A 56 5.02 -11.78 -7.91
C ASN A 56 4.17 -13.00 -8.22
#